data_AF-A0A0W1JGW3-F1
#
_entry.id   AF-A0A0W1JGW3-F1
#
_cell.length_a   1.000
_cell.length_b   1.000
_cell.length_c   1.000
_cell.angle_alpha   90.00
_cell.angle_beta   90.00
_cell.angle_gamma   90.00
#
_symmetry.space_group_name_H-M   'P 1'
#
loop_
_entity.id
_entity.type
_entity.pdbx_description
1 polymer ?
#
loop_
_entity_poly.entity_id
_entity_poly.type
_entity_poly.pdbx_seq_one_letter_code
_entity_poly.pdbx_strand_id
1 'polypeptide(L)'
;MPGITLKNGLISYYGNPAGYTEKEKAVVDSIFQNDELSTWLKNRSLTPQWTDGVMERLLAGEHPGCIETAAPLKNVRIWQLKPDVDIHMKFIPYEEMVRQFGNPSPEHYRIAYDGQLNTNDLETIYARCNVNHPPGYDGHSLSMSDIVELYDDSGSEFHYCDRFGFQKISFGEPEQTQTMGMSM
;
A
#
# COMPACT_ATOMS: atom_id res chain seq x y z
N MET A 1 16.30 -7.66 24.78
CA MET A 1 15.98 -8.22 23.45
C MET A 1 14.60 -8.82 23.55
N PRO A 2 13.56 -8.30 22.88
CA PRO A 2 12.23 -8.89 22.99
C PRO A 2 12.23 -10.27 22.31
N GLY A 3 11.96 -11.33 23.07
CA GLY A 3 11.93 -12.71 22.57
C GLY A 3 10.78 -12.95 21.57
N ILE A 4 9.61 -12.38 21.84
CA ILE A 4 8.41 -12.51 21.00
C ILE A 4 7.95 -11.12 20.58
N THR A 5 7.69 -10.93 19.29
CA THR A 5 7.20 -9.66 18.74
C THR A 5 6.00 -9.88 17.84
N LEU A 6 5.09 -8.90 17.81
CA LEU A 6 3.96 -8.85 16.89
C LEU A 6 4.09 -7.57 16.08
N LYS A 7 4.17 -7.70 14.76
CA LYS A 7 4.17 -6.57 13.83
C LYS A 7 3.20 -6.91 12.72
N ASN A 8 2.26 -6.01 12.41
CA ASN A 8 1.40 -6.17 11.24
C ASN A 8 0.65 -7.52 11.22
N GLY A 9 0.16 -7.96 12.38
CA GLY A 9 -0.48 -9.27 12.54
C GLY A 9 0.45 -10.49 12.44
N LEU A 10 1.74 -10.32 12.14
CA LEU A 10 2.76 -11.37 12.10
C LEU A 10 3.42 -11.54 13.46
N ILE A 11 3.42 -12.77 13.97
CA ILE A 11 4.08 -13.17 15.21
C ILE A 11 5.49 -13.65 14.85
N SER A 12 6.51 -12.96 15.36
CA SER A 12 7.90 -13.39 15.24
C SER A 12 8.43 -13.87 16.59
N TYR A 13 8.96 -15.09 16.60
CA TYR A 13 9.60 -15.73 17.75
C TYR A 13 11.11 -15.75 17.53
N TYR A 14 11.85 -14.98 18.33
CA TYR A 14 13.31 -14.84 18.26
C TYR A 14 13.83 -14.54 16.83
N GLY A 15 13.13 -13.66 16.12
CA GLY A 15 13.46 -13.26 14.75
C GLY A 15 12.94 -14.19 13.65
N ASN A 16 12.28 -15.30 14.00
CA ASN A 16 11.68 -16.23 13.03
C ASN A 16 10.17 -16.02 12.92
N PRO A 17 9.57 -16.09 11.72
CA PRO A 17 8.12 -15.95 11.53
C PRO A 17 7.39 -17.17 12.09
N ALA A 18 6.89 -17.06 13.32
CA ALA A 18 6.27 -18.17 14.02
C ALA A 18 4.79 -18.36 13.68
N GLY A 19 4.10 -17.30 13.29
CA GLY A 19 2.67 -17.37 13.03
C GLY A 19 2.06 -16.02 12.68
N TYR A 20 0.74 -15.98 12.61
CA TYR A 20 -0.03 -14.76 12.39
C TYR A 20 -1.28 -14.74 13.26
N THR A 21 -1.83 -13.54 13.49
CA THR A 21 -3.08 -13.32 14.22
C THR A 21 -4.23 -13.12 13.25
N GLU A 22 -5.31 -13.89 13.42
CA GLU A 22 -6.56 -13.75 12.69
C GLU A 22 -7.68 -13.44 13.68
N LYS A 23 -8.14 -12.17 13.70
CA LYS A 23 -9.18 -11.66 14.59
C LYS A 23 -8.83 -11.86 16.09
N GLU A 24 -9.36 -12.93 16.69
CA GLU A 24 -9.20 -13.30 18.10
C GLU A 24 -8.40 -14.60 18.29
N LYS A 25 -7.86 -15.14 17.19
CA LYS A 25 -7.09 -16.38 17.15
C LYS A 25 -5.69 -16.08 16.64
N ALA A 26 -4.72 -16.87 17.09
CA ALA A 26 -3.35 -16.81 16.60
C ALA A 26 -3.01 -18.16 15.98
N VAL A 27 -2.84 -18.19 14.66
CA VAL A 27 -2.39 -19.39 13.96
C VAL A 27 -0.87 -19.41 14.00
N VAL A 28 -0.32 -20.38 14.70
CA VAL A 28 1.12 -20.45 14.98
C VAL A 28 1.62 -21.83 14.62
N ASP A 29 2.85 -21.90 14.13
CA ASP A 29 3.47 -23.16 13.78
C ASP A 29 3.68 -24.04 15.02
N SER A 30 3.35 -25.33 14.90
CA SER A 30 3.60 -26.32 15.94
C SER A 30 5.06 -26.41 16.36
N ILE A 31 6.02 -26.06 15.49
CA ILE A 31 7.45 -26.04 15.83
C ILE A 31 7.78 -25.01 16.93
N PHE A 32 6.96 -23.98 17.10
CA PHE A 32 7.11 -22.95 18.13
C PHE A 32 6.17 -23.18 19.33
N GLN A 33 5.52 -24.35 19.41
CA GLN A 33 4.63 -24.68 20.52
C GLN A 33 5.42 -24.81 21.84
N ASN A 34 5.39 -23.75 22.64
CA ASN A 34 6.01 -23.70 23.94
C ASN A 34 5.17 -22.89 24.94
N ASP A 35 5.55 -22.99 26.22
CA ASP A 35 4.82 -22.35 27.32
C ASP A 35 4.95 -20.81 27.30
N GLU A 36 6.08 -20.29 26.83
CA GLU A 36 6.34 -18.85 26.71
C GLU A 36 5.40 -18.19 25.69
N LEU A 37 5.31 -18.75 24.48
CA LEU A 37 4.48 -18.27 23.39
C LEU A 37 2.99 -18.47 23.70
N SER A 38 2.64 -19.59 24.32
CA SER A 38 1.27 -19.83 24.81
C SER A 38 0.84 -18.79 25.84
N THR A 39 1.72 -18.48 26.80
CA THR A 39 1.47 -17.48 27.84
C THR A 39 1.42 -16.07 27.26
N TRP A 40 2.28 -15.77 26.28
CA TRP A 40 2.29 -14.49 25.58
C TRP A 40 0.98 -14.26 24.81
N LEU A 41 0.46 -15.28 24.13
CA LEU A 41 -0.82 -15.24 23.42
C LEU A 41 -2.01 -15.06 24.37
N LYS A 42 -2.03 -15.82 25.48
CA LYS A 42 -3.06 -15.69 26.52
C LYS A 42 -3.10 -14.31 27.16
N ASN A 43 -1.94 -13.71 27.45
CA ASN A 43 -1.86 -12.34 27.98
C ASN A 43 -2.46 -11.29 27.04
N ARG A 44 -2.58 -11.60 25.74
CA ARG A 44 -3.18 -10.74 24.71
C ARG A 44 -4.61 -11.15 24.33
N SER A 45 -5.23 -12.06 25.08
CA SER A 45 -6.56 -12.59 24.78
C SER A 45 -6.67 -13.26 23.39
N LEU A 46 -5.55 -13.77 22.87
CA LEU A 46 -5.51 -14.50 21.61
C LEU A 46 -5.58 -16.01 21.88
N THR A 47 -6.43 -16.70 21.12
CA THR A 47 -6.54 -18.16 21.20
C THR A 47 -5.48 -18.82 20.31
N PRO A 48 -4.48 -19.54 20.85
CA PRO A 48 -3.48 -20.21 20.03
C PRO A 48 -4.10 -21.38 19.25
N GLN A 49 -3.91 -21.37 17.94
CA GLN A 49 -4.21 -22.45 17.01
C GLN A 49 -2.90 -22.95 16.41
N TRP A 50 -2.42 -24.07 16.94
CA TRP A 50 -1.19 -24.70 16.47
C TRP A 50 -1.47 -25.43 15.15
N THR A 51 -0.71 -25.13 14.10
CA THR A 51 -0.88 -25.74 12.77
C THR A 51 0.49 -26.01 12.18
N ASP A 52 0.66 -27.16 11.57
CA ASP A 52 1.94 -27.59 11.00
C ASP A 52 2.22 -26.91 9.65
N GLY A 53 3.48 -26.53 9.39
CA GLY A 53 3.92 -25.91 8.13
C GLY A 53 3.45 -24.46 7.93
N VAL A 54 3.12 -23.74 9.00
CA VAL A 54 2.80 -22.30 8.98
C VAL A 54 4.06 -21.47 8.72
N MET A 55 5.18 -21.83 9.34
CA MET A 55 6.49 -21.20 9.13
C MET A 55 6.92 -21.30 7.67
N GLU A 56 6.80 -22.49 7.07
CA GLU A 56 7.16 -22.73 5.67
C GLU A 56 6.31 -21.90 4.72
N ARG A 57 5.00 -21.80 4.97
CA ARG A 57 4.08 -20.95 4.22
C ARG A 57 4.43 -19.47 4.33
N LEU A 58 4.73 -18.98 5.55
CA LEU A 58 5.15 -17.60 5.78
C LEU A 58 6.49 -17.28 5.09
N LEU A 59 7.44 -18.23 5.08
CA LEU A 59 8.72 -18.11 4.38
C LEU A 59 8.57 -18.18 2.85
N ALA A 60 7.61 -18.97 2.36
CA ALA A 60 7.27 -19.08 0.94
C ALA A 60 6.50 -17.84 0.42
N GLY A 61 6.21 -16.86 1.27
CA GLY A 61 5.47 -15.65 0.91
C GLY A 61 3.94 -15.85 0.85
N GLU A 62 3.45 -17.05 1.18
CA GLU A 62 2.03 -17.26 1.45
C GLU A 62 1.72 -16.65 2.81
N HIS A 63 1.34 -15.37 2.81
CA HIS A 63 0.66 -14.76 3.95
C HIS A 63 -0.81 -15.16 3.91
N PRO A 64 -1.29 -16.13 4.72
CA PRO A 64 -2.72 -16.41 4.82
C PRO A 64 -3.43 -15.32 5.66
N GLY A 65 -2.64 -14.39 6.23
CA GLY A 65 -3.07 -13.29 7.08
C GLY A 65 -3.00 -11.92 6.43
N CYS A 66 -3.20 -11.80 5.10
CA CYS A 66 -3.62 -10.49 4.53
C CYS A 66 -5.09 -10.17 4.89
N ILE A 67 -5.41 -10.34 6.18
CA ILE A 67 -6.47 -9.63 6.87
C ILE A 67 -5.79 -8.92 8.04
N GLU A 68 -4.66 -8.25 7.78
CA GLU A 68 -4.37 -7.05 8.54
C GLU A 68 -5.57 -6.16 8.31
N THR A 69 -6.45 -6.01 9.33
CA THR A 69 -7.45 -4.93 9.43
C THR A 69 -7.79 -4.37 8.07
N ALA A 70 -8.48 -5.16 7.23
CA ALA A 70 -8.62 -4.77 5.83
C ALA A 70 -9.44 -3.50 5.87
N ALA A 71 -8.75 -2.35 5.79
CA ALA A 71 -9.35 -1.15 5.25
C ALA A 71 -10.04 -1.67 3.99
N PRO A 72 -11.38 -1.49 3.88
CA PRO A 72 -12.15 -2.06 2.79
C PRO A 72 -11.36 -1.85 1.50
N LEU A 73 -11.20 -2.91 0.71
CA LEU A 73 -10.37 -2.88 -0.49
C LEU A 73 -10.76 -1.64 -1.29
N LYS A 74 -9.82 -0.70 -1.39
CA LYS A 74 -10.07 0.55 -2.07
C LYS A 74 -10.11 0.28 -3.56
N ASN A 75 -10.96 1.02 -4.23
CA ASN A 75 -10.89 1.07 -5.68
C ASN A 75 -9.60 1.79 -6.08
N VAL A 76 -9.01 1.35 -7.17
CA VAL A 76 -7.77 1.89 -7.71
C VAL A 76 -8.08 2.56 -9.03
N ARG A 77 -7.70 3.83 -9.15
CA ARG A 77 -7.73 4.54 -10.42
C ARG A 77 -6.33 5.00 -10.79
N ILE A 78 -5.93 4.70 -12.02
CA ILE A 78 -4.63 5.09 -12.55
C ILE A 78 -4.82 6.28 -13.47
N TRP A 79 -4.16 7.38 -13.13
CA TRP A 79 -4.15 8.62 -13.87
C TRP A 79 -2.82 8.73 -14.61
N GLN A 80 -2.89 8.84 -15.93
CA GLN A 80 -1.71 9.02 -16.78
C GLN A 80 -1.81 10.33 -17.54
N LEU A 81 -0.68 11.00 -17.74
CA LEU A 81 -0.62 12.24 -18.50
C LEU A 81 -1.16 12.03 -19.93
N LYS A 82 -2.00 12.97 -20.39
CA LYS A 82 -2.55 12.92 -21.76
C LYS A 82 -1.41 12.98 -22.80
N PRO A 83 -1.60 12.40 -23.99
CA PRO A 83 -0.58 12.49 -25.03
C PRO A 83 -0.30 13.94 -25.47
N ASP A 84 -1.28 14.84 -25.34
CA ASP A 84 -1.24 16.24 -25.77
C ASP A 84 -0.54 17.20 -24.79
N VAL A 85 -0.19 16.74 -23.57
CA VAL A 85 0.54 17.58 -22.61
C VAL A 85 2.01 17.75 -23.03
N ASP A 86 2.67 18.76 -22.45
CA ASP A 86 4.09 19.00 -22.66
C ASP A 86 4.90 17.74 -22.30
N ILE A 87 5.76 17.32 -23.22
CA ILE A 87 6.60 16.13 -23.05
C ILE A 87 7.56 16.25 -21.87
N HIS A 88 7.94 17.48 -21.49
CA HIS A 88 8.78 17.73 -20.33
C HIS A 88 8.08 17.46 -18.99
N MET A 89 6.76 17.27 -19.00
CA MET A 89 6.01 16.86 -17.81
C MET A 89 6.07 15.35 -17.57
N LYS A 90 6.57 14.55 -18.52
CA LYS A 90 6.59 13.09 -18.44
C LYS A 90 7.91 12.61 -17.85
N PHE A 91 7.86 11.57 -17.03
CA PHE A 91 9.02 10.92 -16.43
C PHE A 91 9.86 11.81 -15.51
N ILE A 92 9.24 12.82 -14.88
CA ILE A 92 9.88 13.71 -13.92
C ILE A 92 9.43 13.39 -12.49
N PRO A 93 10.28 13.62 -11.47
CA PRO A 93 9.88 13.51 -10.08
C PRO A 93 8.88 14.61 -9.69
N TYR A 94 8.12 14.38 -8.62
CA TYR A 94 7.09 15.30 -8.14
C TYR A 94 7.67 16.70 -7.83
N GLU A 95 8.83 16.76 -7.18
CA GLU A 95 9.49 18.04 -6.87
C GLU A 95 9.79 18.86 -8.12
N GLU A 96 10.21 18.19 -9.20
CA GLU A 96 10.51 18.84 -10.47
C GLU A 96 9.23 19.26 -11.19
N MET A 97 8.17 18.44 -11.10
CA MET A 97 6.85 18.79 -11.60
C MET A 97 6.34 20.08 -10.95
N VAL A 98 6.34 20.15 -9.62
CA VAL A 98 5.87 21.33 -8.88
C VAL A 98 6.72 22.55 -9.19
N ARG A 99 8.04 22.38 -9.30
CA ARG A 99 8.97 23.48 -9.57
C ARG A 99 8.81 24.08 -10.97
N GLN A 100 8.55 23.25 -11.99
CA GLN A 100 8.50 23.69 -13.38
C GLN A 100 7.08 23.99 -13.87
N PHE A 101 6.08 23.22 -13.42
CA PHE A 101 4.71 23.22 -13.93
C PHE A 101 3.65 23.50 -12.84
N GLY A 102 4.05 23.54 -11.57
CA GLY A 102 3.12 23.61 -10.44
C GLY A 102 2.53 22.25 -10.08
N ASN A 103 1.53 22.26 -9.19
CA ASN A 103 0.90 21.04 -8.72
C ASN A 103 0.21 20.27 -9.87
N PRO A 104 0.19 18.92 -9.79
CA PRO A 104 -0.53 18.09 -10.75
C PRO A 104 -2.02 18.42 -10.78
N SER A 105 -2.50 18.84 -11.95
CA SER A 105 -3.90 19.16 -12.19
C SER A 105 -4.61 18.03 -12.93
N PRO A 106 -5.79 17.56 -12.48
CA PRO A 106 -6.52 16.46 -13.11
C PRO A 106 -6.88 16.69 -14.58
N GLU A 107 -6.96 17.94 -15.03
CA GLU A 107 -7.18 18.30 -16.43
C GLU A 107 -6.09 17.80 -17.39
N HIS A 108 -4.86 17.63 -16.91
CA HIS A 108 -3.72 17.13 -17.69
C HIS A 108 -3.68 15.60 -17.78
N TYR A 109 -4.51 14.91 -16.99
CA TYR A 109 -4.50 13.46 -16.87
C TYR A 109 -5.72 12.83 -17.54
N ARG A 110 -5.55 11.59 -17.99
CA ARG A 110 -6.61 10.69 -18.41
C ARG A 110 -6.63 9.47 -17.49
N ILE A 111 -7.81 8.88 -17.34
CA ILE A 111 -7.97 7.64 -16.58
C ILE A 111 -7.54 6.49 -17.48
N ALA A 112 -6.45 5.83 -17.11
CA ALA A 112 -5.92 4.65 -17.78
C ALA A 112 -6.55 3.35 -17.29
N TYR A 113 -7.00 3.35 -16.04
CA TYR A 113 -7.65 2.23 -15.38
C TYR A 113 -8.52 2.73 -14.23
N ASP A 114 -9.66 2.10 -14.04
CA ASP A 114 -10.56 2.33 -12.91
C ASP A 114 -11.17 0.98 -12.50
N GLY A 115 -10.88 0.53 -11.29
CA GLY A 115 -11.41 -0.72 -10.77
C GLY A 115 -10.79 -1.15 -9.46
N GLN A 116 -11.40 -2.14 -8.81
CA GLN A 116 -10.87 -2.67 -7.55
C GLN A 116 -9.71 -3.64 -7.81
N LEU A 117 -8.60 -3.44 -7.09
CA LEU A 117 -7.52 -4.43 -7.02
C LEU A 117 -7.63 -5.18 -5.69
N ASN A 118 -7.21 -6.44 -5.68
CA ASN A 118 -7.18 -7.28 -4.46
C ASN A 118 -6.07 -6.87 -3.48
N THR A 119 -5.67 -5.60 -3.49
CA THR A 119 -4.61 -5.02 -2.66
C THR A 119 -4.73 -3.50 -2.60
N ASN A 120 -4.41 -2.93 -1.45
CA ASN A 120 -4.25 -1.48 -1.24
C ASN A 120 -2.77 -1.07 -1.23
N ASP A 121 -1.85 -2.04 -1.39
CA ASP A 121 -0.41 -1.80 -1.36
C ASP A 121 0.08 -1.23 -2.69
N LEU A 122 0.67 -0.03 -2.65
CA LEU A 122 1.06 0.72 -3.85
C LEU A 122 2.15 0.00 -4.65
N GLU A 123 3.09 -0.68 -3.99
CA GLU A 123 4.13 -1.45 -4.67
C GLU A 123 3.55 -2.66 -5.38
N THR A 124 2.58 -3.33 -4.76
CA THR A 124 1.84 -4.44 -5.37
C THR A 124 0.97 -3.97 -6.55
N ILE A 125 0.34 -2.80 -6.42
CA ILE A 125 -0.42 -2.16 -7.51
C ILE A 125 0.51 -1.84 -8.68
N TYR A 126 1.66 -1.22 -8.41
CA TYR A 126 2.70 -0.95 -9.40
C TYR A 126 3.14 -2.23 -10.11
N ALA A 127 3.45 -3.29 -9.37
CA ALA A 127 3.87 -4.56 -9.94
C ALA A 127 2.79 -5.19 -10.81
N ARG A 128 1.51 -5.15 -10.39
CA ARG A 128 0.39 -5.65 -11.19
C ARG A 128 0.22 -4.86 -12.48
N CYS A 129 0.17 -3.54 -12.40
CA CYS A 129 0.02 -2.68 -13.57
C CYS A 129 1.21 -2.75 -14.55
N ASN A 130 2.36 -3.29 -14.14
CA ASN A 130 3.52 -3.48 -15.01
C ASN A 130 3.69 -4.91 -15.54
N VAL A 131 3.39 -5.93 -14.74
CA VAL A 131 3.65 -7.34 -15.10
C VAL A 131 2.42 -8.02 -15.70
N ASN A 132 1.25 -7.80 -15.09
CA ASN A 132 -0.01 -8.46 -15.47
C ASN A 132 -1.13 -7.43 -15.49
N HIS A 133 -1.24 -6.72 -16.62
CA HIS A 133 -2.24 -5.66 -16.79
C HIS A 133 -3.64 -6.17 -16.42
N PRO A 134 -4.36 -5.49 -15.52
CA PRO A 134 -5.72 -5.88 -15.19
C PRO A 134 -6.66 -5.70 -16.39
N PRO A 135 -7.75 -6.47 -16.47
CA PRO A 135 -8.74 -6.31 -17.53
C PRO A 135 -9.32 -4.88 -17.49
N GLY A 136 -9.30 -4.20 -18.63
CA GLY A 136 -9.74 -2.79 -18.75
C GLY A 136 -8.63 -1.75 -18.58
N TYR A 137 -7.36 -2.18 -18.45
CA TYR A 137 -6.22 -1.28 -18.48
C TYR A 137 -5.93 -0.81 -19.92
N ASP A 138 -6.21 0.46 -20.22
CA ASP A 138 -6.03 1.10 -21.55
C ASP A 138 -4.80 2.04 -21.58
N GLY A 139 -3.95 1.94 -20.54
CA GLY A 139 -2.78 2.77 -20.32
C GLY A 139 -1.45 2.17 -20.77
N HIS A 140 -0.37 2.94 -20.56
CA HIS A 140 0.99 2.41 -20.57
C HIS A 140 1.37 1.86 -19.19
N SER A 141 2.44 1.06 -19.15
CA SER A 141 3.10 0.63 -17.91
C SER A 141 3.30 1.80 -16.93
N LEU A 142 3.06 1.56 -15.65
CA LEU A 142 3.12 2.60 -14.61
C LEU A 142 4.54 3.18 -14.52
N SER A 143 4.64 4.51 -14.52
CA SER A 143 5.91 5.21 -14.64
C SER A 143 5.91 6.53 -13.88
N MET A 144 7.09 7.14 -13.75
CA MET A 144 7.22 8.47 -13.15
C MET A 144 6.28 9.46 -13.86
N SER A 145 5.62 10.32 -13.06
CA SER A 145 4.56 11.23 -13.50
C SER A 145 3.15 10.66 -13.59
N ASP A 146 2.96 9.35 -13.44
CA ASP A 146 1.64 8.76 -13.25
C ASP A 146 1.16 8.92 -11.80
N ILE A 147 -0.16 8.95 -11.60
CA ILE A 147 -0.78 9.08 -10.27
C ILE A 147 -1.68 7.88 -10.01
N VAL A 148 -1.49 7.26 -8.85
CA VAL A 148 -2.36 6.20 -8.33
C VAL A 148 -3.34 6.83 -7.34
N GLU A 149 -4.62 6.74 -7.64
CA GLU A 149 -5.69 7.10 -6.74
C GLU A 149 -6.22 5.84 -6.06
N LEU A 150 -6.24 5.84 -4.73
CA LEU A 150 -6.91 4.86 -3.90
C LEU A 150 -8.17 5.50 -3.31
N TYR A 151 -9.35 5.01 -3.66
CA TYR A 151 -10.60 5.64 -3.25
C TYR A 151 -11.62 4.64 -2.71
N ASP A 152 -12.40 5.10 -1.74
CA ASP A 152 -13.52 4.39 -1.12
C ASP A 152 -14.65 5.37 -0.76
N ASP A 153 -15.73 4.89 -0.14
CA ASP A 153 -16.84 5.73 0.31
C ASP A 153 -16.42 6.87 1.27
N SER A 154 -15.25 6.74 1.93
CA SER A 154 -14.70 7.73 2.86
C SER A 154 -13.88 8.83 2.17
N GLY A 155 -13.46 8.63 0.90
CA GLY A 155 -12.67 9.60 0.15
C GLY A 155 -11.60 8.99 -0.76
N SER A 156 -10.84 9.88 -1.41
CA SER A 156 -9.76 9.56 -2.35
C SER A 156 -8.39 9.96 -1.80
N GLU A 157 -7.39 9.11 -2.01
CA GLU A 157 -5.99 9.37 -1.71
C GLU A 157 -5.17 9.27 -2.98
N PHE A 158 -4.35 10.28 -3.26
CA PHE A 158 -3.58 10.37 -4.49
C PHE A 158 -2.08 10.20 -4.23
N HIS A 159 -1.45 9.36 -5.04
CA HIS A 159 -0.07 8.96 -4.89
C HIS A 159 0.65 9.14 -6.23
N TYR A 160 1.52 10.14 -6.29
CA TYR A 160 2.39 10.38 -7.44
C TYR A 160 3.50 9.32 -7.50
N CYS A 161 3.69 8.71 -8.66
CA CYS A 161 4.79 7.80 -8.91
C CYS A 161 6.08 8.60 -9.06
N ASP A 162 6.97 8.51 -8.08
CA ASP A 162 8.25 9.21 -8.07
C ASP A 162 9.41 8.27 -8.44
N ARG A 163 10.64 8.77 -8.42
CA ARG A 163 11.84 7.98 -8.72
C ARG A 163 12.04 6.84 -7.73
N PHE A 164 11.66 7.06 -6.48
CA PHE A 164 11.74 6.07 -5.40
C PHE A 164 10.39 5.94 -4.71
N GLY A 165 9.54 5.06 -5.26
CA GLY A 165 8.24 4.74 -4.67
C GLY A 165 7.17 5.78 -5.00
N PHE A 166 6.32 6.07 -4.01
CA PHE A 166 5.13 6.89 -4.18
C PHE A 166 5.10 8.05 -3.20
N GLN A 167 4.82 9.24 -3.71
CA GLN A 167 4.63 10.44 -2.91
C GLN A 167 3.15 10.76 -2.81
N LYS A 168 2.62 10.87 -1.58
CA LYS A 168 1.24 11.31 -1.37
C LYS A 168 1.10 12.80 -1.74
N ILE A 169 0.10 13.12 -2.54
CA ILE A 169 -0.15 14.46 -3.06
C ILE A 169 -1.61 14.86 -2.86
N SER A 170 -1.86 16.16 -2.80
CA SER A 170 -3.22 16.71 -2.98
C SER A 170 -3.45 16.92 -4.48
N PHE A 171 -4.43 16.21 -5.02
CA PHE A 171 -4.76 16.23 -6.44
C PHE A 171 -6.21 16.68 -6.60
N GLY A 172 -6.43 17.79 -7.30
CA GLY A 172 -7.78 18.33 -7.51
C GLY A 172 -8.40 19.06 -6.30
N GLU A 173 -7.73 19.12 -5.15
CA GLU A 173 -8.10 20.10 -4.11
C GLU A 173 -7.58 21.48 -4.53
N PRO A 174 -8.43 22.53 -4.54
CA PRO A 174 -7.93 23.89 -4.68
C PRO A 174 -6.99 24.14 -3.51
N GLU A 175 -5.75 24.50 -3.84
CA GLU A 175 -4.71 24.91 -2.92
C GLU A 175 -5.34 25.81 -1.86
N GLN A 176 -5.49 25.32 -0.62
CA GLN A 176 -5.70 26.21 0.50
C GLN A 176 -4.38 26.96 0.66
N THR A 177 -4.29 28.09 -0.04
CA THR A 177 -3.25 29.10 0.08
C THR A 177 -2.90 29.24 1.55
N GLN A 178 -1.76 28.68 1.94
CA GLN A 178 -1.10 29.06 3.18
C GLN A 178 -0.73 30.53 2.99
N THR A 179 -1.62 31.41 3.47
CA THR A 179 -1.36 32.83 3.48
C THR A 179 -0.11 33.04 4.35
N MET A 180 1.01 33.29 3.69
CA MET A 180 2.23 33.71 4.34
C MET A 180 1.91 35.06 4.97
N GLY A 181 1.69 35.08 6.28
CA GLY A 181 1.50 36.30 7.05
C GLY A 181 2.76 37.14 6.99
N MET A 182 2.84 38.04 6.01
CA MET A 182 3.71 39.21 6.07
C MET A 182 3.08 40.19 7.05
N SER A 183 3.48 40.09 8.32
CA SER A 183 3.28 41.15 9.29
C SER A 183 4.31 42.24 9.04
N MET A 184 3.82 43.47 8.83
CA MET A 184 4.58 44.72 8.76
C MET A 184 5.30 45.04 10.07
#